data_AF-A0A8B8AM50-F1
#
_entry.id   AF-A0A8B8AM50-F1
#
_cell.length_a   1.000
_cell.length_b   1.000
_cell.length_c   1.000
_cell.angle_alpha   90.00
_cell.angle_beta   90.00
_cell.angle_gamma   90.00
#
_symmetry.space_group_name_H-M   'P 1'
#
loop_
_entity.id
_entity.type
_entity.pdbx_description
1 polymer ?
#
loop_
_entity_poly.entity_id
_entity_poly.type
_entity_poly.pdbx_seq_one_letter_code
_entity_poly.pdbx_strand_id
1 'polypeptide(L)'
;MFCLILAVGLISSVSAASTRPPHSTHHHATHVTHHHATHVTHPHVTHEAVETEYFSFYYDPTSHYIAAKSRHACYLYQTNAQEQIDVHTSHGLHTIETTMLNLIDSDSAKVTMSSSDLHTASTRLSHFCGSTSSHIYKLN
;
A
#
# COMPACT_ATOMS: atom_id res chain seq x y z
N MET A 1 24.19 34.65 13.91
CA MET A 1 23.57 34.37 15.23
C MET A 1 22.98 32.98 15.18
N PHE A 2 23.65 32.01 15.81
CA PHE A 2 23.19 30.62 15.89
C PHE A 2 22.30 30.48 17.13
N CYS A 3 21.08 29.98 16.95
CA CYS A 3 20.23 29.51 18.05
C CYS A 3 19.98 28.01 17.86
N LEU A 4 20.87 27.22 18.46
CA LEU A 4 20.64 25.82 18.78
C LEU A 4 19.77 25.78 20.04
N ILE A 5 18.55 25.25 19.94
CA ILE A 5 17.80 24.79 21.11
C ILE A 5 17.51 23.30 20.91
N LEU A 6 18.38 22.49 21.52
CA LEU A 6 18.17 21.09 21.84
C LEU A 6 17.16 21.01 22.98
N ALA A 7 16.03 20.35 22.77
CA ALA A 7 15.17 19.88 23.85
C ALA A 7 14.92 18.38 23.65
N VAL A 8 15.62 17.59 24.45
CA VAL A 8 15.47 16.15 24.61
C VAL A 8 14.56 15.91 25.81
N GLY A 9 13.59 15.02 25.67
CA GLY A 9 12.77 14.47 26.77
C GLY A 9 11.33 14.26 26.31
N LEU A 10 10.62 13.18 26.62
CA LEU A 10 10.83 12.01 27.47
C LEU A 10 9.87 10.95 26.90
N ILE A 11 10.36 9.72 26.64
CA ILE A 11 9.50 8.61 26.22
C ILE A 11 8.91 8.00 27.49
N SER A 12 7.62 8.21 27.74
CA SER A 12 6.88 7.53 28.80
C SER A 12 6.26 6.25 28.24
N SER A 13 6.89 5.11 28.50
CA SER A 13 6.33 3.78 28.23
C SER A 13 5.28 3.42 29.30
N VAL A 14 4.01 3.40 28.91
CA VAL A 14 2.93 2.86 29.75
C VAL A 14 2.83 1.35 29.49
N SER A 15 3.29 0.55 30.45
CA SER A 15 3.07 -0.90 30.45
C SER A 15 1.65 -1.20 30.91
N ALA A 16 0.74 -1.50 29.97
CA ALA A 16 -0.56 -2.04 30.31
C ALA A 16 -0.45 -3.53 30.62
N ALA A 17 -0.52 -3.88 31.90
CA ALA A 17 -0.67 -5.27 32.34
C ALA A 17 -2.11 -5.74 32.04
N SER A 18 -2.25 -6.69 31.11
CA SER A 18 -3.53 -7.32 30.79
C SER A 18 -3.79 -8.48 31.73
N THR A 19 -4.73 -8.32 32.65
CA THR A 19 -5.20 -9.40 33.54
C THR A 19 -6.26 -10.22 32.81
N ARG A 20 -5.92 -11.46 32.42
CA ARG A 20 -6.91 -12.44 31.92
C ARG A 20 -7.85 -12.86 33.05
N PRO A 21 -9.19 -12.87 32.86
CA PRO A 21 -10.10 -13.45 33.82
C PRO A 21 -9.96 -14.98 33.88
N PRO A 22 -10.25 -15.63 35.03
CA PRO A 22 -10.16 -17.08 35.17
C PRO A 22 -11.28 -17.78 34.40
N HIS A 23 -10.94 -18.87 33.71
CA HIS A 23 -11.92 -19.76 33.08
C HIS A 23 -12.74 -20.50 34.14
N SER A 24 -14.06 -20.33 34.09
CA SER A 24 -15.01 -21.13 34.88
C SER A 24 -15.25 -22.47 34.17
N THR A 25 -14.81 -23.57 34.79
CA THR A 25 -15.09 -24.94 34.37
C THR A 25 -16.50 -25.35 34.82
N HIS A 26 -17.46 -25.35 33.88
CA HIS A 26 -18.76 -25.98 34.11
C HIS A 26 -18.70 -27.46 33.70
N HIS A 27 -18.80 -28.35 34.67
CA HIS A 27 -19.03 -29.78 34.46
C HIS A 27 -20.54 -30.01 34.30
N HIS A 28 -21.00 -30.42 33.12
CA HIS A 28 -22.32 -31.02 32.95
C HIS A 28 -22.17 -32.51 32.62
N ALA A 29 -22.68 -33.35 33.52
CA ALA A 29 -22.82 -34.79 33.31
C ALA A 29 -24.16 -35.09 32.62
N THR A 30 -24.03 -35.73 31.46
CA THR A 30 -24.88 -36.75 30.79
C THR A 30 -26.40 -36.69 30.90
N HIS A 31 -27.06 -36.50 29.74
CA HIS A 31 -28.25 -37.29 29.39
C HIS A 31 -28.13 -37.69 27.91
N VAL A 32 -27.98 -39.00 27.65
CA VAL A 32 -27.99 -39.57 26.30
C VAL A 32 -29.46 -39.83 25.95
N THR A 33 -30.00 -39.03 25.05
CA THR A 33 -31.25 -39.33 24.36
C THR A 33 -30.90 -39.47 22.87
N HIS A 34 -30.94 -40.70 22.34
CA HIS A 34 -30.67 -40.98 20.93
C HIS A 34 -31.80 -40.45 20.05
N HIS A 35 -31.71 -39.18 19.67
CA HIS A 35 -32.49 -38.63 18.56
C HIS A 35 -31.74 -38.90 17.26
N HIS A 36 -32.40 -39.57 16.32
CA HIS A 36 -31.92 -39.76 14.96
C HIS A 36 -31.94 -38.40 14.25
N ALA A 37 -30.90 -37.61 14.45
CA ALA A 37 -30.72 -36.33 13.78
C ALA A 37 -30.30 -36.60 12.34
N THR A 38 -31.22 -36.40 11.41
CA THR A 38 -30.87 -36.08 10.02
C THR A 38 -29.81 -35.00 10.04
N HIS A 39 -28.62 -35.33 9.53
CA HIS A 39 -27.49 -34.42 9.44
C HIS A 39 -27.87 -33.27 8.50
N VAL A 40 -28.40 -32.18 9.06
CA VAL A 40 -28.57 -30.92 8.34
C VAL A 40 -27.16 -30.40 8.08
N THR A 41 -26.68 -30.62 6.86
CA THR A 41 -25.51 -29.94 6.32
C THR A 41 -25.81 -28.45 6.37
N HIS A 42 -25.25 -27.77 7.37
CA HIS A 42 -25.29 -26.32 7.41
C HIS A 42 -24.55 -25.83 6.16
N PRO A 43 -25.16 -24.94 5.35
CA PRO A 43 -24.45 -24.38 4.21
C PRO A 43 -23.19 -23.68 4.73
N HIS A 44 -22.03 -24.12 4.23
CA HIS A 44 -20.78 -23.45 4.52
C HIS A 44 -20.87 -22.05 3.91
N VAL A 45 -21.07 -21.03 4.75
CA VAL A 45 -20.95 -19.65 4.33
C VAL A 45 -19.47 -19.41 4.07
N THR A 46 -19.08 -19.35 2.80
CA THR A 46 -17.78 -18.84 2.41
C THR A 46 -17.86 -17.32 2.46
N HIS A 47 -17.10 -16.70 3.36
CA HIS A 47 -17.00 -15.24 3.39
C HIS A 47 -16.23 -14.74 2.17
N GLU A 48 -16.67 -13.63 1.59
CA GLU A 48 -15.93 -12.90 0.56
C GLU A 48 -14.57 -12.44 1.10
N ALA A 49 -13.53 -12.50 0.27
CA ALA A 49 -12.20 -12.06 0.64
C ALA A 49 -12.12 -10.52 0.72
N VAL A 50 -11.27 -10.01 1.61
CA VAL A 50 -10.94 -8.58 1.65
C VAL A 50 -9.80 -8.33 0.68
N GLU A 51 -10.07 -7.57 -0.38
CA GLU A 51 -9.05 -7.10 -1.31
C GLU A 51 -8.51 -5.73 -0.84
N THR A 52 -7.20 -5.53 -0.92
CA THR A 52 -6.57 -4.25 -0.54
C THR A 52 -5.47 -3.89 -1.51
N GLU A 53 -5.67 -2.78 -2.21
CA GLU A 53 -4.68 -2.16 -3.07
C GLU A 53 -4.57 -0.67 -2.75
N TYR A 54 -3.36 -0.14 -2.90
CA TYR A 54 -3.11 1.29 -2.83
C TYR A 54 -1.92 1.64 -3.72
N PHE A 55 -1.93 2.88 -4.18
CA PHE A 55 -0.80 3.49 -4.87
C PHE A 55 -0.25 4.63 -4.03
N SER A 56 1.07 4.71 -3.95
CA SER A 56 1.77 5.92 -3.49
C SER A 56 2.29 6.65 -4.72
N PHE A 57 2.06 7.95 -4.80
CA PHE A 57 2.53 8.79 -5.90
C PHE A 57 3.69 9.68 -5.46
N TYR A 58 4.67 9.88 -6.35
CA TYR A 58 5.82 10.74 -6.10
C TYR A 58 6.27 11.42 -7.39
N TYR A 59 6.25 12.75 -7.40
CA TYR A 59 6.79 13.55 -8.49
C TYR A 59 8.25 13.93 -8.22
N ASP A 60 9.13 13.65 -9.18
CA ASP A 60 10.51 14.14 -9.16
C ASP A 60 10.67 15.34 -10.11
N PRO A 61 10.80 16.57 -9.60
CA PRO A 61 10.88 17.76 -10.43
C PRO A 61 12.18 17.85 -11.24
N THR A 62 13.21 17.05 -10.93
CA THR A 62 14.48 17.06 -11.68
C THR A 62 14.40 16.21 -12.95
N SER A 63 13.79 15.03 -12.86
CA SER A 63 13.64 14.12 -14.01
C SER A 63 12.30 14.29 -14.73
N HIS A 64 11.37 15.06 -14.17
CA HIS A 64 10.00 15.27 -14.65
C HIS A 64 9.21 13.97 -14.82
N TYR A 65 9.53 12.97 -14.00
CA TYR A 65 8.72 11.76 -13.87
C TYR A 65 7.83 11.85 -12.64
N ILE A 66 6.64 11.31 -12.76
CA ILE A 66 5.82 10.89 -11.62
C ILE A 66 5.85 9.37 -11.53
N ALA A 67 6.04 8.86 -10.32
CA ALA A 67 6.04 7.44 -10.02
C ALA A 67 4.78 7.06 -9.27
N ALA A 68 4.13 5.98 -9.68
CA ALA A 68 3.04 5.33 -8.96
C ALA A 68 3.56 3.98 -8.45
N LYS A 69 3.61 3.80 -7.13
CA LYS A 69 4.11 2.58 -6.50
C LYS A 69 2.96 1.81 -5.86
N SER A 70 2.77 0.57 -6.31
CA SER A 70 1.94 -0.42 -5.63
C SER A 70 2.81 -1.41 -4.84
N ARG A 71 2.17 -2.42 -4.24
CA ARG A 71 2.88 -3.54 -3.62
C ARG A 71 3.68 -4.41 -4.59
N HIS A 72 3.33 -4.38 -5.89
CA HIS A 72 3.86 -5.31 -6.88
C HIS A 72 4.84 -4.66 -7.86
N ALA A 73 4.61 -3.38 -8.18
CA ALA A 73 5.37 -2.69 -9.21
C ALA A 73 5.50 -1.20 -8.93
N CYS A 74 6.45 -0.57 -9.62
CA CYS A 74 6.60 0.87 -9.70
C CYS A 74 6.41 1.29 -11.16
N TYR A 75 5.50 2.22 -11.41
CA TYR A 75 5.18 2.71 -12.75
C TYR A 75 5.64 4.14 -12.88
N LEU A 76 6.35 4.45 -13.95
CA LEU A 76 6.91 5.77 -14.21
C LEU A 76 6.22 6.39 -15.40
N TYR A 77 5.67 7.58 -15.20
CA TYR A 77 5.07 8.39 -16.25
C TYR A 77 5.87 9.66 -16.45
N GLN A 78 6.26 9.94 -17.70
CA GLN A 78 7.02 11.13 -18.04
C GLN A 78 6.07 12.29 -18.31
N THR A 79 6.15 13.32 -17.47
CA THR A 79 5.25 14.48 -17.59
C THR A 79 5.63 15.37 -18.77
N ASN A 80 4.62 15.85 -19.50
CA ASN A 80 4.79 16.88 -20.51
C ASN A 80 4.88 18.29 -19.88
N ALA A 81 5.16 19.31 -20.69
CA ALA A 81 5.38 20.68 -20.20
C ALA A 81 4.18 21.27 -19.44
N GLN A 82 2.95 20.94 -19.85
CA GLN A 82 1.74 21.40 -19.16
C GLN A 82 1.56 20.67 -17.83
N GLU A 83 1.76 19.36 -17.81
CA GLU A 83 1.67 18.53 -16.61
C GLU A 83 2.71 18.91 -15.55
N GLN A 84 3.91 19.35 -15.97
CA GLN A 84 4.94 19.88 -15.07
C GLN A 84 4.49 21.14 -14.31
N ILE A 85 3.55 21.90 -14.87
CA ILE A 85 2.92 23.04 -14.19
C ILE A 85 1.77 22.53 -13.30
N ASP A 86 0.93 21.69 -13.88
CA ASP A 86 -0.33 21.26 -13.26
C ASP A 86 -0.13 20.36 -12.04
N VAL A 87 0.98 19.61 -11.97
CA VAL A 87 1.35 18.73 -10.83
C VAL A 87 1.44 19.48 -9.50
N HIS A 88 1.61 20.81 -9.55
CA HIS A 88 1.65 21.68 -8.37
C HIS A 88 0.27 22.16 -7.90
N THR A 89 -0.80 21.67 -8.53
CA THR A 89 -2.19 21.91 -8.13
C THR A 89 -2.86 20.60 -7.76
N SER A 90 -3.80 20.61 -6.81
CA SER A 90 -4.51 19.37 -6.44
C SER A 90 -5.30 18.79 -7.62
N HIS A 91 -5.92 19.63 -8.44
CA HIS A 91 -6.66 19.17 -9.61
C HIS A 91 -5.75 18.54 -10.66
N GLY A 92 -4.64 19.20 -10.99
CA GLY A 92 -3.68 18.69 -11.96
C GLY A 92 -3.01 17.41 -11.49
N LEU A 93 -2.61 17.34 -10.22
CA LEU A 93 -2.05 16.12 -9.64
C LEU A 93 -3.04 14.94 -9.72
N HIS A 94 -4.30 15.12 -9.30
CA HIS A 94 -5.31 14.05 -9.40
C HIS A 94 -5.59 13.64 -10.86
N THR A 95 -5.58 14.58 -11.79
CA THR A 95 -5.73 14.29 -13.22
C THR A 95 -4.59 13.41 -13.72
N ILE A 96 -3.34 13.75 -13.37
CA ILE A 96 -2.16 12.95 -13.76
C ILE A 96 -2.22 11.57 -13.10
N GLU A 97 -2.53 11.49 -11.80
CA GLU A 97 -2.68 10.21 -11.08
C GLU A 97 -3.74 9.30 -11.73
N THR A 98 -4.88 9.88 -12.13
CA THR A 98 -5.96 9.16 -12.83
C THR A 98 -5.48 8.66 -14.20
N THR A 99 -4.76 9.49 -14.96
CA THR A 99 -4.15 9.08 -16.23
C THR A 99 -3.20 7.90 -16.03
N MET A 100 -2.36 7.94 -15.00
CA MET A 100 -1.45 6.83 -14.68
C MET A 100 -2.21 5.53 -14.39
N LEU A 101 -3.28 5.58 -13.58
CA LEU A 101 -4.09 4.39 -13.28
C LEU A 101 -4.70 3.80 -14.56
N ASN A 102 -5.25 4.64 -15.45
CA ASN A 102 -5.77 4.18 -16.74
C ASN A 102 -4.69 3.52 -17.61
N LEU A 103 -3.47 4.06 -17.62
CA LEU A 103 -2.34 3.48 -18.35
C LEU A 103 -1.86 2.16 -17.73
N ILE A 104 -1.90 2.04 -16.40
CA ILE A 104 -1.59 0.80 -15.67
C ILE A 104 -2.63 -0.27 -15.97
N ASP A 105 -3.90 0.07 -16.13
CA ASP A 105 -4.93 -0.89 -16.51
C ASP A 105 -4.84 -1.29 -17.99
N SER A 106 -4.19 -0.46 -18.82
CA SER A 106 -3.91 -0.77 -20.21
C SER A 106 -2.61 -1.59 -20.35
N ASP A 107 -2.72 -2.88 -20.66
CA ASP A 107 -1.53 -3.74 -20.83
C ASP A 107 -0.62 -3.34 -22.01
N SER A 108 -1.11 -2.51 -22.93
CA SER A 108 -0.37 -2.05 -24.10
C SER A 108 0.63 -0.90 -23.86
N ALA A 109 0.57 -0.23 -22.69
CA ALA A 109 1.34 0.99 -22.45
C ALA A 109 2.58 0.79 -21.55
N LYS A 110 2.98 -0.45 -21.24
CA LYS A 110 4.03 -0.74 -20.24
C LYS A 110 5.33 -1.22 -20.91
N VAL A 111 6.44 -0.55 -20.62
CA VAL A 111 7.79 -0.98 -21.00
C VAL A 111 8.59 -1.29 -19.75
N THR A 112 9.11 -2.51 -19.63
CA THR A 112 9.97 -2.90 -18.50
C THR A 112 11.23 -2.05 -18.48
N MET A 113 11.62 -1.58 -17.29
CA MET A 113 12.81 -0.79 -17.07
C MET A 113 13.68 -1.43 -15.98
N SER A 114 15.01 -1.38 -16.15
CA SER A 114 15.92 -1.91 -15.14
C SER A 114 16.08 -0.94 -13.96
N SER A 115 16.45 -1.46 -12.79
CA SER A 115 16.76 -0.61 -11.62
C SER A 115 17.95 0.33 -11.87
N SER A 116 18.92 -0.08 -12.70
CA SER A 116 20.06 0.78 -13.10
C SER A 116 19.63 1.93 -14.00
N ASP A 117 18.71 1.69 -14.93
CA ASP A 117 18.17 2.76 -15.78
C ASP A 117 17.35 3.73 -14.95
N LEU A 118 16.56 3.22 -13.98
CA LEU A 118 15.84 4.06 -13.03
C LEU A 118 16.81 4.94 -12.22
N HIS A 119 17.92 4.37 -11.76
CA HIS A 119 18.91 5.11 -10.98
C HIS A 119 19.59 6.20 -11.78
N THR A 120 19.85 5.92 -13.05
CA THR A 120 20.41 6.89 -13.99
C THR A 120 19.41 8.00 -14.29
N ALA A 121 18.12 7.67 -14.43
CA ALA A 121 17.06 8.65 -14.65
C ALA A 121 16.80 9.53 -13.41
N SER A 122 16.73 8.92 -12.23
CA SER A 122 16.58 9.60 -10.96
C SER A 122 16.91 8.71 -9.77
N THR A 123 17.94 9.09 -9.01
CA THR A 123 18.26 8.46 -7.73
C THR A 123 17.10 8.54 -6.74
N ARG A 124 16.31 9.64 -6.76
CA ARG A 124 15.15 9.80 -5.88
C ARG A 124 14.06 8.78 -6.19
N LEU A 125 13.79 8.55 -7.47
CA LEU A 125 12.84 7.54 -7.91
C LEU A 125 13.33 6.12 -7.61
N SER A 126 14.64 5.85 -7.74
CA SER A 126 15.19 4.58 -7.28
C SER A 126 14.94 4.32 -5.80
N HIS A 127 15.13 5.32 -4.95
CA HIS A 127 14.84 5.16 -3.53
C HIS A 127 13.34 4.96 -3.27
N PHE A 128 12.50 5.70 -3.99
CA PHE A 128 11.04 5.58 -3.87
C PHE A 128 10.54 4.18 -4.27
N CYS A 129 10.98 3.67 -5.42
CA CYS A 129 10.56 2.37 -5.97
C CYS A 129 11.29 1.17 -5.33
N GLY A 130 12.55 1.32 -4.91
CA GLY A 130 13.46 0.22 -4.55
C GLY A 130 13.16 -0.49 -3.22
N SER A 131 12.19 -0.03 -2.44
CA SER A 131 11.86 -0.64 -1.14
C SER A 131 10.95 -1.86 -1.23
N THR A 132 10.12 -1.97 -2.28
CA THR A 132 9.05 -2.99 -2.32
C THR A 132 8.68 -3.48 -3.72
N SER A 133 9.08 -2.79 -4.78
CA SER A 133 8.62 -3.12 -6.14
C SER A 133 9.56 -4.11 -6.81
N SER A 134 9.06 -5.31 -7.12
CA SER A 134 9.79 -6.33 -7.87
C SER A 134 9.89 -6.01 -9.37
N HIS A 135 9.04 -5.12 -9.87
CA HIS A 135 9.03 -4.70 -11.28
C HIS A 135 8.96 -3.18 -11.41
N ILE A 136 9.67 -2.66 -12.41
CA ILE A 136 9.65 -1.24 -12.77
C ILE A 136 9.19 -1.14 -14.22
N TYR A 137 8.17 -0.33 -14.46
CA TYR A 137 7.62 -0.10 -15.79
C TYR A 137 7.63 1.38 -16.10
N LYS A 138 7.99 1.73 -17.33
CA LYS A 138 7.67 3.03 -17.91
C LYS A 138 6.32 2.94 -18.61
N LEU A 139 5.48 3.92 -18.36
CA LEU A 139 4.20 4.11 -19.03
C LEU A 139 4.41 5.00 -20.27
N ASN A 140 3.86 4.57 -21.41
CA ASN A 140 3.92 5.28 -22.69
C ASN A 140 2.65 6.07 -22.97
#